data_AF-A0AA95GAD0-F1
#
_entry.id   AF-A0AA95GAD0-F1
#
_cell.length_a   1.000
_cell.length_b   1.000
_cell.length_c   1.000
_cell.angle_alpha   90.00
_cell.angle_beta   90.00
_cell.angle_gamma   90.00
#
_symmetry.space_group_name_H-M   'P 1'
#
loop_
_entity.id
_entity.type
_entity.pdbx_description
1 polymer ?
#
loop_
_entity_poly.entity_id
_entity_poly.type
_entity_poly.pdbx_seq_one_letter_code
_entity_poly.pdbx_strand_id
1 'polypeptide(L)'
;MRFNYSNLFIILLNFFLFFNSFSLSCNENLIENKKTPLTYKPFPLLDPDTGKILTPTDEIQITDRNGNISKIKAIDFFNQINGMEYSLNQWGYSLRDADGKYSLSQLDICLSLLEKQKESIDKSMNFSPENSMPSYSDWLNKVTIALKNYQAFTPSMQDLRRIANERKLDDYITQIPPFDVPRPPTFKPVELKSFKKEKTWSFEKGQKSKFYINGFAGYKVAASKIEVNSEANAGLNGAVLGVWEGSIASARASTNSPGNQNGKLKVTADIFGKTLFAIDQDIGKLGYKEEKTLFDTPIQHEVSTRFTVGPIPVRLAAGIRGQNIMRWGVELVPLQVQSYLQHYAGIDAYASAAVDIYVAGAGVVGRLLLVGIDTRVSAGGFVEFNDVPALKLELLGTTQLNALQGDIRLFVYAYLPSWKFWKGFVERKEWSTSLWSYNGYQVNATIFDYSAKLTPTGFSAKGDLSVEDVQEQLAIDTKLKREEKINKLEFEVLNRISETMNSIANDLHSESNLNLIKSESLVQKNSDILNQAFNGYYNILAKWIEKD
;
A
#
# COMPACT_ATOMS: atom_id res chain seq x y z
N MET A 1 33.58 -68.23 -0.57
CA MET A 1 32.78 -67.61 -1.67
C MET A 1 33.11 -66.13 -1.72
N ARG A 2 33.73 -65.68 -2.82
CA ARG A 2 34.10 -64.26 -3.03
C ARG A 2 32.85 -63.51 -3.50
N PHE A 3 32.34 -62.59 -2.71
CA PHE A 3 31.26 -61.69 -3.12
C PHE A 3 31.85 -60.52 -3.92
N ASN A 4 31.36 -60.37 -5.16
CA ASN A 4 31.75 -59.34 -6.11
C ASN A 4 31.12 -58.00 -5.72
N TYR A 5 31.93 -57.07 -5.20
CA TYR A 5 31.52 -55.71 -4.83
C TYR A 5 31.24 -54.77 -6.02
N SER A 6 31.37 -55.26 -7.26
CA SER A 6 31.25 -54.44 -8.48
C SER A 6 29.80 -54.02 -8.80
N ASN A 7 28.79 -54.84 -8.43
CA ASN A 7 27.40 -54.56 -8.80
C ASN A 7 26.64 -53.64 -7.84
N LEU A 8 27.14 -53.44 -6.60
CA LEU A 8 26.50 -52.53 -5.64
C LEU A 8 26.86 -51.06 -5.91
N PHE A 9 28.01 -50.80 -6.53
CA PHE A 9 28.48 -49.44 -6.82
C PHE A 9 27.75 -48.82 -8.04
N ILE A 10 27.32 -49.63 -9.01
CA ILE A 10 26.60 -49.15 -10.20
C ILE A 10 25.13 -48.81 -9.90
N ILE A 11 24.53 -49.43 -8.88
CA ILE A 11 23.14 -49.13 -8.48
C ILE A 11 23.07 -47.87 -7.60
N LEU A 12 24.10 -47.61 -6.78
CA LEU A 12 24.20 -46.37 -6.00
C LEU A 12 24.57 -45.14 -6.86
N LEU A 13 25.35 -45.32 -7.94
CA LEU A 13 25.72 -44.21 -8.84
C LEU A 13 24.55 -43.76 -9.75
N ASN A 14 23.61 -44.66 -10.09
CA ASN A 14 22.42 -44.30 -10.87
C ASN A 14 21.33 -43.61 -10.03
N PHE A 15 21.33 -43.77 -8.70
CA PHE A 15 20.41 -43.05 -7.83
C PHE A 15 20.82 -41.59 -7.57
N PHE A 16 22.10 -41.25 -7.79
CA PHE A 16 22.63 -39.89 -7.63
C PHE A 16 22.50 -39.01 -8.89
N LEU A 17 22.21 -39.58 -10.07
CA LEU A 17 22.11 -38.85 -11.33
C LEU A 17 20.67 -38.49 -11.75
N PHE A 18 19.65 -38.80 -10.92
CA PHE A 18 18.25 -38.46 -11.18
C PHE A 18 17.67 -37.31 -10.34
N PHE A 19 18.49 -36.59 -9.57
CA PHE A 19 18.12 -35.25 -9.11
C PHE A 19 18.29 -34.26 -10.26
N ASN A 20 17.44 -34.40 -11.27
CA ASN A 20 17.13 -33.29 -12.16
C ASN A 20 16.60 -32.16 -11.28
N SER A 21 17.36 -31.08 -11.28
CA SER A 21 17.00 -29.70 -10.95
C SER A 21 15.49 -29.48 -10.84
N PHE A 22 14.94 -29.68 -9.65
CA PHE A 22 13.74 -28.95 -9.25
C PHE A 22 14.18 -27.50 -9.10
N SER A 23 14.25 -26.78 -10.23
CA SER A 23 14.12 -25.34 -10.20
C SER A 23 12.71 -25.08 -9.67
N LEU A 24 12.59 -24.86 -8.37
CA LEU A 24 11.51 -24.03 -7.86
C LEU A 24 11.59 -22.74 -8.66
N SER A 25 10.72 -22.57 -9.66
CA SER A 25 10.57 -21.30 -10.34
C SER A 25 10.05 -20.33 -9.28
N CYS A 26 10.95 -19.53 -8.73
CA CYS A 26 10.57 -18.36 -7.99
C CYS A 26 9.59 -17.59 -8.86
N ASN A 27 8.42 -17.34 -8.28
CA ASN A 27 7.28 -16.65 -8.87
C ASN A 27 7.72 -15.50 -9.80
N GLU A 28 7.12 -15.39 -11.00
CA GLU A 28 7.42 -14.39 -12.05
C GLU A 28 7.28 -12.92 -11.60
N ASN A 29 6.90 -12.70 -10.34
CA ASN A 29 6.76 -11.39 -9.70
C ASN A 29 7.99 -10.96 -8.87
N LEU A 30 9.08 -11.75 -8.84
CA LEU A 30 10.34 -11.31 -8.25
C LEU A 30 10.99 -10.29 -9.20
N ILE A 31 11.04 -9.02 -8.80
CA ILE A 31 11.82 -8.01 -9.52
C ILE A 31 13.30 -8.32 -9.27
N GLU A 32 13.93 -9.04 -10.19
CA GLU A 32 15.39 -9.24 -10.17
C GLU A 32 16.08 -7.91 -10.45
N ASN A 33 16.57 -7.25 -9.40
CA ASN A 33 17.36 -6.03 -9.52
C ASN A 33 18.81 -6.37 -9.92
N LYS A 34 18.97 -7.05 -11.06
CA LYS A 34 20.25 -7.46 -11.61
C LYS A 34 20.79 -6.36 -12.52
N LYS A 35 21.99 -5.85 -12.21
CA LYS A 35 22.71 -4.91 -13.09
C LYS A 35 23.53 -5.70 -14.12
N THR A 36 24.08 -5.00 -15.12
CA THR A 36 25.02 -5.61 -16.06
C THR A 36 26.21 -6.19 -15.30
N PRO A 37 26.57 -7.47 -15.52
CA PRO A 37 27.69 -8.09 -14.81
C PRO A 37 28.97 -7.28 -14.93
N LEU A 38 29.68 -7.13 -13.82
CA LEU A 38 30.96 -6.42 -13.76
C LEU A 38 32.10 -7.39 -14.03
N THR A 39 33.20 -6.88 -14.59
CA THR A 39 34.42 -7.67 -14.75
C THR A 39 35.06 -7.92 -13.39
N TYR A 40 35.12 -9.18 -12.98
CA TYR A 40 35.73 -9.58 -11.71
C TYR A 40 37.21 -9.18 -11.64
N LYS A 41 37.57 -8.48 -10.55
CA LYS A 41 38.95 -8.13 -10.20
C LYS A 41 39.20 -8.52 -8.74
N PRO A 42 40.15 -9.43 -8.45
CA PRO A 42 40.44 -9.84 -7.08
C PRO A 42 41.01 -8.68 -6.25
N PHE A 43 40.69 -8.67 -4.96
CA PHE A 43 41.31 -7.77 -3.99
C PHE A 43 42.80 -8.10 -3.86
N PRO A 44 43.68 -7.08 -3.91
CA PRO A 44 45.09 -7.30 -3.65
C PRO A 44 45.27 -7.66 -2.16
N LEU A 45 46.21 -8.56 -1.84
CA LEU A 45 46.58 -8.86 -0.46
C LEU A 45 47.36 -7.68 0.15
N LEU A 46 46.62 -6.61 0.43
CA LEU A 46 47.10 -5.39 1.06
C LEU A 46 46.30 -5.17 2.33
N ASP A 47 47.00 -4.81 3.40
CA ASP A 47 46.36 -4.29 4.60
C ASP A 47 45.68 -2.94 4.24
N PRO A 48 44.36 -2.80 4.44
CA PRO A 48 43.63 -1.59 4.06
C PRO A 48 44.03 -0.36 4.90
N ASP A 49 44.47 -0.55 6.15
CA ASP A 49 44.80 0.55 7.07
C ASP A 49 46.24 1.02 6.86
N THR A 50 47.16 0.08 6.61
CA THR A 50 48.59 0.38 6.51
C THR A 50 49.12 0.43 5.07
N GLY A 51 48.36 -0.09 4.10
CA GLY A 51 48.79 -0.23 2.71
C GLY A 51 49.89 -1.28 2.51
N LYS A 52 50.26 -2.03 3.55
CA LYS A 52 51.34 -3.01 3.52
C LYS A 52 50.92 -4.27 2.75
N ILE A 53 51.82 -4.79 1.92
CA ILE A 53 51.62 -6.10 1.28
C ILE A 53 51.66 -7.21 2.33
N LEU A 54 50.60 -8.01 2.36
CA LEU A 54 50.44 -9.16 3.23
C LEU A 54 50.90 -10.43 2.52
N THR A 55 51.63 -11.28 3.24
CA THR A 55 51.95 -12.63 2.76
C THR A 55 50.75 -13.56 3.00
N PRO A 56 50.59 -14.65 2.21
CA PRO A 56 49.50 -15.61 2.40
C PRO A 56 49.38 -16.18 3.82
N THR A 57 50.49 -16.22 4.56
CA THR A 57 50.57 -16.76 5.92
C THR A 57 50.40 -15.72 7.03
N ASP A 58 50.33 -14.43 6.69
CA ASP A 58 50.16 -13.37 7.70
C ASP A 58 48.79 -13.51 8.38
N GLU A 59 48.73 -13.27 9.70
CA GLU A 59 47.48 -13.31 10.46
C GLU A 59 46.80 -11.94 10.47
N ILE A 60 45.53 -11.91 10.08
CA ILE A 60 44.65 -10.73 10.15
C ILE A 60 43.71 -10.91 11.34
N GLN A 61 43.53 -9.84 12.12
CA GLN A 61 42.55 -9.79 13.21
C GLN A 61 41.22 -9.26 12.69
N ILE A 62 40.15 -10.00 12.92
CA ILE A 62 38.79 -9.62 12.55
C ILE A 62 37.95 -9.59 13.81
N THR A 63 37.28 -8.46 14.01
CA THR A 63 36.30 -8.31 15.09
C THR A 63 34.92 -8.62 14.54
N ASP A 64 34.22 -9.59 15.13
CA ASP A 64 32.84 -9.90 14.77
C ASP A 64 31.85 -8.81 15.25
N ARG A 65 30.57 -8.92 14.86
CA ARG A 65 29.52 -7.96 15.29
C ARG A 65 29.31 -7.90 16.81
N ASN A 66 29.74 -8.93 17.55
CA ASN A 66 29.60 -9.05 19.00
C ASN A 66 30.87 -8.57 19.74
N GLY A 67 31.88 -8.09 19.03
CA GLY A 67 33.15 -7.62 19.60
C GLY A 67 34.19 -8.72 19.84
N ASN A 68 33.95 -9.97 19.41
CA ASN A 68 34.94 -11.04 19.55
C ASN A 68 36.02 -10.92 18.47
N ILE A 69 37.28 -11.00 18.88
CA ILE A 69 38.43 -10.91 17.98
C ILE A 69 38.86 -12.33 17.58
N SER A 70 38.86 -12.60 16.28
CA SER A 70 39.34 -13.85 15.67
C SER A 70 40.56 -13.58 14.79
N LYS A 71 41.51 -14.52 14.78
CA LYS A 71 42.70 -14.46 13.93
C LYS A 71 42.55 -15.44 12.79
N ILE A 72 42.68 -14.98 11.55
CA ILE A 72 42.66 -15.83 10.37
C ILE A 72 43.81 -15.49 9.43
N LYS A 73 44.26 -16.45 8.63
CA LYS A 73 45.31 -16.20 7.64
C LYS A 73 44.79 -15.26 6.56
N ALA A 74 45.68 -14.40 6.07
CA ALA A 74 45.38 -13.45 5.01
C ALA A 74 44.84 -14.16 3.77
N ILE A 75 45.42 -15.29 3.37
CA ILE A 75 44.94 -16.03 2.21
C ILE A 75 43.48 -16.51 2.36
N ASP A 76 43.10 -16.98 3.54
CA ASP A 76 41.75 -17.50 3.80
C ASP A 76 40.74 -16.36 3.80
N PHE A 77 41.10 -15.22 4.40
CA PHE A 77 40.29 -14.01 4.39
C PHE A 77 40.06 -13.48 2.98
N PHE A 78 41.14 -13.25 2.23
CA PHE A 78 41.06 -12.69 0.88
C PHE A 78 40.38 -13.65 -0.08
N ASN A 79 40.51 -14.97 0.07
CA ASN A 79 39.74 -15.94 -0.72
C ASN A 79 38.23 -15.83 -0.47
N GLN A 80 37.80 -15.64 0.77
CA GLN A 80 36.37 -15.44 1.09
C GLN A 80 35.84 -14.14 0.49
N ILE A 81 36.57 -13.03 0.67
CA ILE A 81 36.17 -11.74 0.08
C ILE A 81 36.14 -11.81 -1.44
N ASN A 82 37.15 -12.43 -2.06
CA ASN A 82 37.21 -12.61 -3.51
C ASN A 82 36.07 -13.50 -4.03
N GLY A 83 35.66 -14.53 -3.28
CA GLY A 83 34.48 -15.33 -3.60
C GLY A 83 33.18 -14.51 -3.55
N MET A 84 33.02 -13.65 -2.55
CA MET A 84 31.88 -12.72 -2.45
C MET A 84 31.88 -11.70 -3.59
N GLU A 85 33.04 -11.09 -3.88
CA GLU A 85 33.23 -10.13 -4.97
C GLU A 85 32.95 -10.75 -6.33
N TYR A 86 33.41 -11.99 -6.57
CA TYR A 86 33.08 -12.72 -7.78
C TYR A 86 31.56 -12.91 -7.93
N SER A 87 30.90 -13.33 -6.85
CA SER A 87 29.45 -13.56 -6.83
C SER A 87 28.67 -12.28 -7.08
N LEU A 88 29.02 -11.17 -6.42
CA LEU A 88 28.38 -9.87 -6.61
C LEU A 88 28.58 -9.32 -8.03
N ASN A 89 29.77 -9.50 -8.59
CA ASN A 89 30.07 -9.05 -9.95
C ASN A 89 29.19 -9.78 -11.00
N GLN A 90 28.79 -11.04 -10.76
CA GLN A 90 27.81 -11.74 -11.63
C GLN A 90 26.41 -11.08 -11.63
N TRP A 91 26.10 -10.29 -10.61
CA TRP A 91 24.84 -9.57 -10.43
C TRP A 91 24.96 -8.07 -10.76
N GLY A 92 26.16 -7.63 -11.16
CA GLY A 92 26.45 -6.25 -11.52
C GLY A 92 26.66 -5.32 -10.31
N TYR A 93 27.04 -5.88 -9.15
CA TYR A 93 27.41 -5.16 -7.93
C TYR A 93 28.87 -5.43 -7.56
N SER A 94 29.52 -4.53 -6.83
CA SER A 94 30.89 -4.73 -6.35
C SER A 94 31.04 -4.22 -4.91
N LEU A 95 31.88 -4.88 -4.11
CA LEU A 95 32.29 -4.38 -2.80
C LEU A 95 33.18 -3.12 -2.91
N ARG A 96 33.56 -2.73 -4.13
CA ARG A 96 34.44 -1.58 -4.43
C ARG A 96 33.69 -0.29 -4.78
N ASP A 97 32.36 -0.33 -4.90
CA ASP A 97 31.58 0.85 -5.28
C ASP A 97 31.72 1.96 -4.22
N ALA A 98 32.36 3.07 -4.61
CA ALA A 98 32.67 4.20 -3.74
C ALA A 98 31.43 4.97 -3.24
N ASP A 99 30.27 4.77 -3.88
CA ASP A 99 29.01 5.39 -3.49
C ASP A 99 28.30 4.65 -2.34
N GLY A 100 28.79 3.46 -1.98
CA GLY A 100 28.11 2.51 -1.11
C GLY A 100 28.57 2.51 0.35
N LYS A 101 27.99 3.36 1.20
CA LYS A 101 27.90 3.07 2.65
C LYS A 101 26.92 1.91 2.89
N TYR A 102 27.19 0.73 2.35
CA TYR A 102 26.41 -0.47 2.63
C TYR A 102 26.93 -1.07 3.93
N SER A 103 26.47 -0.51 5.03
CA SER A 103 26.72 -1.11 6.34
C SER A 103 25.96 -2.43 6.43
N LEU A 104 26.57 -3.46 6.99
CA LEU A 104 25.91 -4.72 7.35
C LEU A 104 24.67 -4.50 8.26
N SER A 105 24.54 -3.32 8.88
CA SER A 105 23.31 -2.86 9.55
C SER A 105 22.13 -2.54 8.61
N GLN A 106 22.35 -2.26 7.32
CA GLN A 106 21.26 -2.19 6.33
C GLN A 106 20.72 -3.59 5.99
N LEU A 107 21.55 -4.64 6.12
CA LEU A 107 21.09 -6.03 6.05
C LEU A 107 20.26 -6.42 7.29
N ASP A 108 20.56 -5.86 8.47
CA ASP A 108 19.68 -5.97 9.66
C ASP A 108 18.34 -5.27 9.44
N ILE A 109 18.33 -4.13 8.73
CA ILE A 109 17.07 -3.48 8.34
C ILE A 109 16.27 -4.39 7.39
N CYS A 110 16.91 -5.01 6.40
CA CYS A 110 16.26 -5.99 5.53
C CYS A 110 15.82 -7.26 6.27
N LEU A 111 16.60 -7.78 7.22
CA LEU A 111 16.24 -8.93 8.05
C LEU A 111 15.09 -8.60 9.00
N SER A 112 15.09 -7.42 9.62
CA SER A 112 13.98 -6.96 10.46
C SER A 112 12.72 -6.67 9.65
N LEU A 113 12.84 -6.20 8.41
CA LEU A 113 11.73 -6.05 7.47
C LEU A 113 11.21 -7.42 6.99
N LEU A 114 12.09 -8.39 6.75
CA LEU A 114 11.72 -9.76 6.39
C LEU A 114 11.08 -10.50 7.59
N GLU A 115 11.57 -10.31 8.80
CA GLU A 115 10.96 -10.83 10.02
C GLU A 115 9.61 -10.18 10.28
N LYS A 116 9.49 -8.86 10.11
CA LYS A 116 8.19 -8.17 10.18
C LYS A 116 7.24 -8.59 9.08
N GLN A 117 7.73 -8.83 7.86
CA GLN A 117 6.94 -9.37 6.77
C GLN A 117 6.52 -10.80 7.06
N LYS A 118 7.39 -11.65 7.60
CA LYS A 118 7.06 -13.00 8.06
C LYS A 118 6.01 -12.96 9.18
N GLU A 119 6.18 -12.08 10.17
CA GLU A 119 5.20 -11.88 11.24
C GLU A 119 3.86 -11.35 10.70
N SER A 120 3.88 -10.47 9.70
CA SER A 120 2.68 -9.91 9.06
C SER A 120 2.01 -10.94 8.15
N ILE A 121 2.77 -11.81 7.50
CA ILE A 121 2.30 -12.97 6.72
C ILE A 121 1.69 -14.01 7.67
N ASP A 122 2.39 -14.40 8.74
CA ASP A 122 1.89 -15.33 9.78
C ASP A 122 0.65 -14.78 10.47
N LYS A 123 0.60 -13.47 10.74
CA LYS A 123 -0.61 -12.79 11.23
C LYS A 123 -1.71 -12.82 10.18
N SER A 124 -1.42 -12.55 8.91
CA SER A 124 -2.43 -12.52 7.83
C SER A 124 -2.99 -13.89 7.42
N MET A 125 -2.22 -14.97 7.61
CA MET A 125 -2.68 -16.33 7.32
C MET A 125 -3.71 -16.86 8.31
N ASN A 126 -3.88 -16.22 9.48
CA ASN A 126 -4.78 -16.67 10.56
C ASN A 126 -6.13 -15.93 10.64
N PHE A 127 -6.56 -15.18 9.61
CA PHE A 127 -7.69 -14.22 9.73
C PHE A 127 -9.09 -14.64 9.21
N SER A 128 -9.41 -15.92 8.92
CA SER A 128 -10.82 -16.32 8.65
C SER A 128 -11.14 -17.84 8.76
N PRO A 129 -12.31 -18.23 9.30
CA PRO A 129 -12.69 -19.61 9.67
C PRO A 129 -13.08 -20.55 8.51
N GLU A 130 -13.20 -20.08 7.26
CA GLU A 130 -13.43 -20.96 6.09
C GLU A 130 -12.12 -21.57 5.58
N ASN A 131 -11.01 -20.96 5.97
CA ASN A 131 -9.65 -21.45 5.73
C ASN A 131 -8.99 -21.90 7.04
N SER A 132 -9.78 -22.09 8.11
CA SER A 132 -9.27 -22.70 9.32
C SER A 132 -8.74 -24.08 8.93
N MET A 133 -7.43 -24.27 9.06
CA MET A 133 -6.92 -25.62 9.19
C MET A 133 -7.72 -26.24 10.35
N PRO A 134 -8.44 -27.35 10.14
CA PRO A 134 -9.13 -28.01 11.23
C PRO A 134 -8.12 -28.16 12.38
N SER A 135 -8.55 -27.84 13.61
CA SER A 135 -7.70 -28.05 14.79
C SER A 135 -7.12 -29.47 14.71
N TYR A 136 -5.88 -29.69 15.16
CA TYR A 136 -5.28 -31.03 15.04
C TYR A 136 -6.22 -32.11 15.61
N SER A 137 -6.94 -31.80 16.69
CA SER A 137 -8.00 -32.64 17.25
C SER A 137 -9.21 -32.83 16.32
N ASP A 138 -9.73 -31.81 15.65
CA ASP A 138 -10.86 -31.95 14.71
C ASP A 138 -10.47 -32.65 13.42
N TRP A 139 -9.24 -32.42 12.94
CA TRP A 139 -8.68 -33.13 11.80
C TRP A 139 -8.46 -34.59 12.16
N LEU A 140 -7.84 -34.86 13.31
CA LEU A 140 -7.66 -36.21 13.85
C LEU A 140 -9.01 -36.90 14.03
N ASN A 141 -10.02 -36.22 14.55
CA ASN A 141 -11.36 -36.78 14.75
C ASN A 141 -12.05 -37.07 13.40
N LYS A 142 -11.94 -36.16 12.42
CA LYS A 142 -12.42 -36.39 11.04
C LYS A 142 -11.69 -37.54 10.35
N VAL A 143 -10.37 -37.66 10.52
CA VAL A 143 -9.56 -38.78 10.03
C VAL A 143 -9.93 -40.07 10.75
N THR A 144 -10.19 -40.02 12.05
CA THR A 144 -10.58 -41.18 12.86
C THR A 144 -11.99 -41.67 12.49
N ILE A 145 -12.93 -40.76 12.26
CA ILE A 145 -14.28 -41.08 11.78
C ILE A 145 -14.21 -41.64 10.36
N ALA A 146 -13.44 -41.03 9.46
CA ALA A 146 -13.22 -41.53 8.11
C ALA A 146 -12.59 -42.92 8.10
N LEU A 147 -11.58 -43.16 8.95
CA LEU A 147 -10.93 -44.45 9.16
C LEU A 147 -11.91 -45.49 9.71
N LYS A 148 -12.71 -45.14 10.73
CA LYS A 148 -13.72 -46.03 11.32
C LYS A 148 -14.82 -46.41 10.32
N ASN A 149 -15.27 -45.45 9.51
CA ASN A 149 -16.22 -45.70 8.43
C ASN A 149 -15.59 -46.60 7.36
N TYR A 150 -14.35 -46.35 6.95
CA TYR A 150 -13.62 -47.19 6.00
C TYR A 150 -13.44 -48.63 6.53
N GLN A 151 -13.08 -48.78 7.81
CA GLN A 151 -12.96 -50.07 8.49
C GLN A 151 -14.30 -50.83 8.55
N ALA A 152 -15.44 -50.14 8.67
CA ALA A 152 -16.76 -50.76 8.65
C ALA A 152 -17.15 -51.32 7.27
N PHE A 153 -16.60 -50.75 6.18
CA PHE A 153 -16.75 -51.28 4.81
C PHE A 153 -15.65 -52.27 4.44
N THR A 154 -14.61 -52.39 5.28
CA THR A 154 -13.54 -53.36 5.08
C THR A 154 -14.04 -54.73 5.54
N PRO A 155 -14.06 -55.73 4.67
CA PRO A 155 -14.63 -57.05 4.97
C PRO A 155 -13.72 -57.77 5.96
N SER A 156 -14.32 -58.54 6.87
CA SER A 156 -13.53 -59.38 7.77
C SER A 156 -12.76 -60.44 6.97
N MET A 157 -11.72 -61.02 7.57
CA MET A 157 -10.95 -62.09 6.90
C MET A 157 -11.82 -63.33 6.60
N GLN A 158 -12.92 -63.52 7.31
CA GLN A 158 -13.89 -64.58 6.99
C GLN A 158 -14.75 -64.20 5.77
N ASP A 159 -15.15 -62.93 5.66
CA ASP A 159 -15.89 -62.43 4.50
C ASP A 159 -15.06 -62.47 3.23
N LEU A 160 -13.78 -62.09 3.30
CA LEU A 160 -12.85 -62.20 2.16
C LEU A 160 -12.67 -63.64 1.70
N ARG A 161 -12.60 -64.61 2.63
CA ARG A 161 -12.53 -66.04 2.27
C ARG A 161 -13.82 -66.52 1.59
N ARG A 162 -14.97 -66.06 2.04
CA ARG A 162 -16.28 -66.34 1.39
C ARG A 162 -16.35 -65.72 0.00
N ILE A 163 -16.01 -64.45 -0.14
CA ILE A 163 -16.01 -63.70 -1.42
C ILE A 163 -15.00 -64.28 -2.42
N ALA A 164 -13.82 -64.68 -1.94
CA ALA A 164 -12.80 -65.34 -2.78
C ALA A 164 -13.27 -66.70 -3.31
N ASN A 165 -13.99 -67.47 -2.50
CA ASN A 165 -14.56 -68.75 -2.91
C ASN A 165 -15.71 -68.59 -3.93
N GLU A 166 -16.41 -67.45 -3.91
CA GLU A 166 -17.51 -67.13 -4.83
C GLU A 166 -17.06 -66.56 -6.20
N ARG A 167 -15.75 -66.41 -6.45
CA ARG A 167 -15.16 -65.82 -7.68
C ARG A 167 -15.66 -64.42 -8.05
N LYS A 168 -16.15 -63.63 -7.09
CA LYS A 168 -16.63 -62.24 -7.29
C LYS A 168 -15.65 -61.17 -6.80
N LEU A 169 -14.35 -61.47 -6.81
CA LEU A 169 -13.33 -60.59 -6.25
C LEU A 169 -13.26 -59.25 -6.99
N ASP A 170 -13.41 -59.26 -8.32
CA ASP A 170 -13.33 -58.04 -9.14
C ASP A 170 -14.55 -57.12 -8.96
N ASP A 171 -15.75 -57.70 -8.80
CA ASP A 171 -16.98 -56.97 -8.45
C ASP A 171 -16.88 -56.32 -7.06
N TYR A 172 -16.09 -56.90 -6.17
CA TYR A 172 -15.89 -56.39 -4.82
C TYR A 172 -14.88 -55.24 -4.78
N ILE A 173 -13.76 -55.36 -5.49
CA ILE A 173 -12.71 -54.32 -5.56
C ILE A 173 -13.27 -53.00 -6.12
N THR A 174 -14.22 -53.07 -7.06
CA THR A 174 -14.88 -51.88 -7.66
C THR A 174 -15.92 -51.21 -6.76
N GLN A 175 -16.41 -51.90 -5.72
CA GLN A 175 -17.40 -51.36 -4.78
C GLN A 175 -16.77 -50.67 -3.56
N ILE A 176 -15.47 -50.85 -3.32
CA ILE A 176 -14.77 -50.17 -2.22
C ILE A 176 -14.40 -48.76 -2.68
N PRO A 177 -14.97 -47.70 -2.07
CA PRO A 177 -14.56 -46.34 -2.40
C PRO A 177 -13.09 -46.13 -2.01
N PRO A 178 -12.29 -45.45 -2.84
CA PRO A 178 -10.90 -45.13 -2.51
C PRO A 178 -10.85 -44.26 -1.26
N PHE A 179 -9.89 -44.52 -0.37
CA PHE A 179 -9.67 -43.70 0.82
C PHE A 179 -9.17 -42.31 0.41
N ASP A 180 -10.03 -41.30 0.53
CA ASP A 180 -9.70 -39.89 0.25
C ASP A 180 -9.57 -39.12 1.57
N VAL A 181 -8.38 -38.55 1.78
CA VAL A 181 -8.08 -37.78 3.00
C VAL A 181 -8.67 -36.38 2.85
N PRO A 182 -9.41 -35.86 3.84
CA PRO A 182 -9.92 -34.49 3.80
C PRO A 182 -8.76 -33.50 3.60
N ARG A 183 -8.67 -32.89 2.42
CA ARG A 183 -7.69 -31.84 2.13
C ARG A 183 -8.15 -30.53 2.79
N PRO A 184 -7.24 -29.73 3.36
CA PRO A 184 -7.61 -28.44 3.93
C PRO A 184 -8.23 -27.54 2.85
N PRO A 185 -9.22 -26.71 3.21
CA PRO A 185 -9.83 -25.78 2.28
C PRO A 185 -8.77 -24.84 1.71
N THR A 186 -8.74 -24.70 0.38
CA THR A 186 -7.85 -23.77 -0.31
C THR A 186 -8.28 -22.34 -0.01
N PHE A 187 -7.35 -21.55 0.53
CA PHE A 187 -7.60 -20.19 0.98
C PHE A 187 -8.18 -19.31 -0.13
N LYS A 188 -9.38 -18.78 0.08
CA LYS A 188 -9.91 -17.66 -0.73
C LYS A 188 -9.66 -16.35 0.02
N PRO A 189 -8.69 -15.52 -0.42
CA PRO A 189 -8.51 -14.19 0.16
C PRO A 189 -9.80 -13.39 0.05
N VAL A 190 -10.13 -12.61 1.07
CA VAL A 190 -11.20 -11.60 0.98
C VAL A 190 -10.83 -10.71 -0.18
N GLU A 191 -11.64 -10.76 -1.23
CA GLU A 191 -11.44 -9.88 -2.37
C GLU A 191 -11.53 -8.45 -1.87
N LEU A 192 -10.45 -7.69 -2.00
CA LEU A 192 -10.44 -6.24 -1.85
C LEU A 192 -11.38 -5.69 -2.93
N LYS A 193 -12.67 -5.62 -2.59
CA LYS A 193 -13.69 -5.06 -3.46
C LYS A 193 -13.30 -3.62 -3.75
N SER A 194 -13.52 -3.20 -4.99
CA SER A 194 -13.31 -1.82 -5.40
C SER A 194 -14.08 -0.89 -4.45
N PHE A 195 -13.37 0.00 -3.77
CA PHE A 195 -13.92 1.00 -2.89
C PHE A 195 -14.27 2.23 -3.71
N LYS A 196 -15.54 2.64 -3.73
CA LYS A 196 -16.02 3.78 -4.53
C LYS A 196 -16.67 4.81 -3.61
N LYS A 197 -16.25 6.07 -3.72
CA LYS A 197 -16.88 7.20 -3.02
C LYS A 197 -17.08 8.38 -3.95
N GLU A 198 -18.20 9.06 -3.74
CA GLU A 198 -18.59 10.27 -4.43
C GLU A 198 -19.10 11.28 -3.40
N LYS A 199 -18.63 12.52 -3.49
CA LYS A 199 -19.12 13.65 -2.70
C LYS A 199 -19.36 14.82 -3.64
N THR A 200 -20.47 15.51 -3.45
CA THR A 200 -20.85 16.68 -4.23
C THR A 200 -21.27 17.80 -3.29
N TRP A 201 -20.94 19.01 -3.68
CA TRP A 201 -21.33 20.24 -3.04
C TRP A 201 -21.88 21.18 -4.08
N SER A 202 -22.95 21.87 -3.74
CA SER A 202 -23.45 22.97 -4.55
C SER A 202 -24.04 24.05 -3.67
N PHE A 203 -24.02 25.27 -4.17
CA PHE A 203 -24.78 26.37 -3.61
C PHE A 203 -25.48 27.13 -4.72
N GLU A 204 -26.61 27.71 -4.37
CA GLU A 204 -27.39 28.55 -5.27
C GLU A 204 -27.79 29.83 -4.54
N LYS A 205 -27.59 30.98 -5.18
CA LYS A 205 -28.02 32.28 -4.66
C LYS A 205 -28.61 33.12 -5.78
N GLY A 206 -29.73 33.77 -5.47
CA GLY A 206 -30.40 34.72 -6.35
C GLY A 206 -31.56 34.11 -7.14
N GLN A 207 -31.99 34.83 -8.18
CA GLN A 207 -33.10 34.46 -9.07
C GLN A 207 -32.65 34.58 -10.51
N LYS A 208 -32.88 33.55 -11.33
CA LYS A 208 -32.43 33.52 -12.74
C LYS A 208 -32.94 34.68 -13.58
N SER A 209 -34.14 35.18 -13.28
CA SER A 209 -34.74 36.36 -13.93
C SER A 209 -34.06 37.68 -13.57
N LYS A 210 -33.22 37.72 -12.53
CA LYS A 210 -32.50 38.91 -12.06
C LYS A 210 -31.00 38.67 -12.08
N PHE A 211 -30.46 38.16 -10.98
CA PHE A 211 -29.07 37.78 -10.85
C PHE A 211 -29.05 36.45 -10.13
N TYR A 212 -28.39 35.47 -10.72
CA TYR A 212 -28.28 34.13 -10.19
C TYR A 212 -26.84 33.65 -10.33
N ILE A 213 -26.37 33.02 -9.26
CA ILE A 213 -25.09 32.32 -9.25
C ILE A 213 -25.28 30.96 -8.61
N ASN A 214 -24.72 29.94 -9.25
CA ASN A 214 -24.61 28.60 -8.71
C ASN A 214 -23.16 28.17 -8.82
N GLY A 215 -22.59 27.71 -7.72
CA GLY A 215 -21.33 27.01 -7.74
C GLY A 215 -21.53 25.56 -7.38
N PHE A 216 -20.77 24.69 -8.02
CA PHE A 216 -20.75 23.27 -7.73
C PHE A 216 -19.32 22.77 -7.69
N ALA A 217 -19.09 21.77 -6.84
CA ALA A 217 -17.86 21.00 -6.77
C ALA A 217 -18.25 19.54 -6.55
N GLY A 218 -17.57 18.62 -7.20
CA GLY A 218 -17.82 17.20 -7.12
C GLY A 218 -16.51 16.44 -7.20
N TYR A 219 -16.49 15.31 -6.52
CA TYR A 219 -15.34 14.44 -6.55
C TYR A 219 -15.76 12.98 -6.40
N LYS A 220 -15.10 12.11 -7.17
CA LYS A 220 -15.30 10.67 -7.18
C LYS A 220 -13.95 9.98 -7.10
N VAL A 221 -13.81 9.01 -6.20
CA VAL A 221 -12.67 8.09 -6.19
C VAL A 221 -13.16 6.67 -6.25
N ALA A 222 -12.46 5.86 -7.04
CA ALA A 222 -12.49 4.42 -6.92
C ALA A 222 -11.08 3.91 -6.68
N ALA A 223 -10.86 3.15 -5.61
CA ALA A 223 -9.60 2.47 -5.36
C ALA A 223 -9.82 0.96 -5.38
N SER A 224 -8.92 0.22 -6.02
CA SER A 224 -8.92 -1.24 -6.07
C SER A 224 -7.49 -1.78 -5.98
N LYS A 225 -7.34 -3.11 -5.95
CA LYS A 225 -6.03 -3.76 -5.95
C LYS A 225 -5.22 -3.51 -7.24
N ILE A 226 -5.90 -3.21 -8.35
CA ILE A 226 -5.28 -3.14 -9.69
C ILE A 226 -5.23 -1.72 -10.26
N GLU A 227 -6.13 -0.84 -9.83
CA GLU A 227 -6.23 0.53 -10.33
C GLU A 227 -6.81 1.48 -9.29
N VAL A 228 -6.45 2.76 -9.43
CA VAL A 228 -7.05 3.88 -8.72
C VAL A 228 -7.57 4.89 -9.74
N ASN A 229 -8.87 5.17 -9.69
CA ASN A 229 -9.55 6.17 -10.51
C ASN A 229 -9.94 7.36 -9.64
N SER A 230 -9.71 8.57 -10.12
CA SER A 230 -10.10 9.81 -9.45
C SER A 230 -10.68 10.77 -10.47
N GLU A 231 -11.83 11.34 -10.15
CA GLU A 231 -12.51 12.36 -10.94
C GLU A 231 -12.86 13.55 -10.06
N ALA A 232 -12.45 14.74 -10.47
CA ALA A 232 -12.80 16.01 -9.85
C ALA A 232 -13.53 16.89 -10.87
N ASN A 233 -14.58 17.56 -10.44
CA ASN A 233 -15.24 18.58 -11.23
C ASN A 233 -15.59 19.78 -10.35
N ALA A 234 -15.47 20.98 -10.89
CA ALA A 234 -16.00 22.18 -10.25
C ALA A 234 -16.43 23.18 -11.30
N GLY A 235 -17.33 24.07 -10.95
CA GLY A 235 -17.73 25.14 -11.84
C GLY A 235 -18.63 26.15 -11.20
N LEU A 236 -18.84 27.22 -11.95
CA LEU A 236 -19.70 28.35 -11.66
C LEU A 236 -20.62 28.57 -12.85
N ASN A 237 -21.91 28.51 -12.58
CA ASN A 237 -22.97 28.90 -13.49
C ASN A 237 -23.51 30.26 -13.07
N GLY A 238 -23.95 31.05 -14.03
CA GLY A 238 -24.59 32.33 -13.77
C GLY A 238 -25.78 32.58 -14.68
N ALA A 239 -26.70 33.43 -14.22
CA ALA A 239 -27.68 34.04 -15.07
C ALA A 239 -27.87 35.53 -14.75
N VAL A 240 -28.06 36.33 -15.79
CA VAL A 240 -28.21 37.79 -15.70
C VAL A 240 -29.43 38.24 -16.49
N LEU A 241 -30.37 38.85 -15.77
CA LEU A 241 -31.58 39.53 -16.23
C LEU A 241 -32.48 38.71 -17.16
N GLY A 242 -32.40 37.37 -17.09
CA GLY A 242 -33.08 36.47 -18.05
C GLY A 242 -32.57 36.57 -19.49
N VAL A 243 -31.54 37.38 -19.76
CA VAL A 243 -30.95 37.57 -21.09
C VAL A 243 -29.84 36.56 -21.33
N TRP A 244 -29.13 36.17 -20.28
CA TRP A 244 -28.02 35.24 -20.36
C TRP A 244 -28.09 34.24 -19.21
N GLU A 245 -27.95 32.95 -19.51
CA GLU A 245 -27.76 31.85 -18.57
C GLU A 245 -26.72 30.89 -19.15
N GLY A 246 -25.72 30.51 -18.36
CA GLY A 246 -24.69 29.58 -18.81
C GLY A 246 -23.59 29.29 -17.79
N SER A 247 -22.70 28.35 -18.16
CA SER A 247 -21.46 28.11 -17.42
C SER A 247 -20.54 29.33 -17.61
N ILE A 248 -20.18 29.98 -16.50
CA ILE A 248 -19.17 31.04 -16.47
C ILE A 248 -17.80 30.39 -16.60
N ALA A 249 -17.53 29.40 -15.75
CA ALA A 249 -16.30 28.64 -15.75
C ALA A 249 -16.55 27.23 -15.21
N SER A 250 -15.96 26.21 -15.82
CA SER A 250 -15.97 24.85 -15.30
C SER A 250 -14.65 24.15 -15.54
N ALA A 251 -14.29 23.24 -14.65
CA ALA A 251 -13.14 22.36 -14.75
C ALA A 251 -13.60 20.93 -14.50
N ARG A 252 -13.00 19.99 -15.23
CA ARG A 252 -13.10 18.56 -14.95
C ARG A 252 -11.73 17.94 -15.12
N ALA A 253 -11.31 17.16 -14.15
CA ALA A 253 -10.10 16.36 -14.21
C ALA A 253 -10.49 14.90 -13.91
N SER A 254 -10.09 13.98 -14.77
CA SER A 254 -10.25 12.55 -14.56
C SER A 254 -8.90 11.86 -14.74
N THR A 255 -8.62 10.93 -13.84
CA THR A 255 -7.34 10.26 -13.74
C THR A 255 -7.57 8.78 -13.49
N ASN A 256 -6.78 7.93 -14.16
CA ASN A 256 -6.68 6.50 -13.90
C ASN A 256 -5.19 6.20 -13.69
N SER A 257 -4.85 5.58 -12.56
CA SER A 257 -3.52 5.06 -12.25
C SER A 257 -3.61 3.54 -12.05
N PRO A 258 -3.41 2.74 -13.12
CA PRO A 258 -3.35 1.29 -13.03
C PRO A 258 -1.96 0.83 -12.55
N GLY A 259 -1.90 -0.26 -11.78
CA GLY A 259 -0.64 -0.75 -11.21
C GLY A 259 0.36 -1.34 -12.22
N ASN A 260 -0.11 -1.74 -13.42
CA ASN A 260 0.70 -2.45 -14.41
C ASN A 260 0.73 -1.77 -15.81
N GLN A 261 -0.06 -0.73 -16.03
CA GLN A 261 -0.17 -0.01 -17.29
C GLN A 261 0.18 1.46 -17.12
N ASN A 262 0.24 2.21 -18.22
CA ASN A 262 0.37 3.66 -18.15
C ASN A 262 -0.91 4.26 -17.58
N GLY A 263 -0.75 5.26 -16.72
CA GLY A 263 -1.86 6.05 -16.24
C GLY A 263 -2.48 6.87 -17.36
N LYS A 264 -3.72 7.32 -17.18
CA LYS A 264 -4.38 8.26 -18.07
C LYS A 264 -4.78 9.49 -17.30
N LEU A 265 -4.51 10.65 -17.88
CA LEU A 265 -4.93 11.94 -17.36
C LEU A 265 -5.72 12.68 -18.41
N LYS A 266 -6.90 13.13 -18.04
CA LYS A 266 -7.72 14.01 -18.85
C LYS A 266 -8.18 15.20 -18.04
N VAL A 267 -7.91 16.40 -18.54
CA VAL A 267 -8.31 17.66 -17.90
C VAL A 267 -8.98 18.53 -18.94
N THR A 268 -10.14 19.07 -18.62
CA THR A 268 -10.86 20.03 -19.46
C THR A 268 -11.25 21.24 -18.62
N ALA A 269 -11.01 22.44 -19.14
CA ALA A 269 -11.47 23.69 -18.55
C ALA A 269 -12.22 24.51 -19.60
N ASP A 270 -13.42 24.92 -19.23
CA ASP A 270 -14.33 25.69 -20.06
C ASP A 270 -14.58 27.06 -19.42
N ILE A 271 -14.67 28.10 -20.25
CA ILE A 271 -15.10 29.44 -19.84
C ILE A 271 -16.19 29.89 -20.81
N PHE A 272 -17.30 30.42 -20.29
CA PHE A 272 -18.46 30.85 -21.08
C PHE A 272 -18.93 29.78 -22.08
N GLY A 273 -18.90 28.51 -21.65
CA GLY A 273 -19.27 27.36 -22.48
C GLY A 273 -18.28 26.97 -23.59
N LYS A 274 -17.10 27.60 -23.64
CA LYS A 274 -16.02 27.24 -24.59
C LYS A 274 -14.85 26.60 -23.87
N THR A 275 -14.41 25.44 -24.34
CA THR A 275 -13.19 24.78 -23.85
C THR A 275 -11.97 25.61 -24.19
N LEU A 276 -11.31 26.18 -23.18
CA LEU A 276 -10.06 26.92 -23.34
C LEU A 276 -8.85 26.03 -23.17
N PHE A 277 -9.00 24.94 -22.41
CA PHE A 277 -7.91 24.04 -22.11
C PHE A 277 -8.39 22.60 -22.10
N ALA A 278 -7.70 21.75 -22.83
CA ALA A 278 -7.92 20.31 -22.83
C ALA A 278 -6.58 19.59 -22.87
N ILE A 279 -6.35 18.70 -21.92
CA ILE A 279 -5.25 17.75 -21.92
C ILE A 279 -5.84 16.35 -21.90
N ASP A 280 -5.30 15.48 -22.73
CA ASP A 280 -5.55 14.04 -22.73
C ASP A 280 -4.18 13.38 -22.94
N GLN A 281 -3.62 12.79 -21.89
CA GLN A 281 -2.24 12.31 -21.90
C GLN A 281 -2.12 10.96 -21.20
N ASP A 282 -1.38 10.05 -21.84
CA ASP A 282 -0.91 8.81 -21.22
C ASP A 282 0.35 9.10 -20.38
N ILE A 283 0.34 8.61 -19.15
CA ILE A 283 1.34 8.87 -18.13
C ILE A 283 2.19 7.64 -17.90
N GLY A 284 3.51 7.77 -18.05
CA GLY A 284 4.46 6.69 -17.84
C GLY A 284 4.54 6.18 -16.40
N LYS A 285 5.10 4.99 -16.21
CA LYS A 285 5.12 4.24 -14.93
C LYS A 285 5.94 4.86 -13.79
N LEU A 286 6.83 5.80 -14.07
CA LEU A 286 7.79 6.36 -13.09
C LEU A 286 7.22 7.48 -12.21
N GLY A 287 5.91 7.71 -12.31
CA GLY A 287 5.23 8.82 -11.66
C GLY A 287 5.21 10.08 -12.52
N TYR A 288 4.26 10.95 -12.23
CA TYR A 288 3.96 12.16 -12.97
C TYR A 288 3.42 13.21 -12.03
N LYS A 289 3.98 14.41 -12.13
CA LYS A 289 3.55 15.55 -11.36
C LYS A 289 3.42 16.72 -12.31
N GLU A 290 2.24 17.33 -12.31
CA GLU A 290 1.99 18.53 -13.09
C GLU A 290 1.17 19.51 -12.26
N GLU A 291 1.54 20.79 -12.35
CA GLU A 291 0.75 21.91 -11.85
C GLU A 291 0.63 22.92 -12.97
N LYS A 292 -0.60 23.32 -13.28
CA LYS A 292 -0.89 24.30 -14.33
C LYS A 292 -1.95 25.29 -13.87
N THR A 293 -1.74 26.54 -14.24
CA THR A 293 -2.78 27.56 -14.20
C THR A 293 -3.64 27.40 -15.45
N LEU A 294 -4.89 26.99 -15.28
CA LEU A 294 -5.84 26.73 -16.36
C LEU A 294 -6.30 28.03 -17.00
N PHE A 295 -6.52 29.06 -16.20
CA PHE A 295 -6.74 30.43 -16.66
C PHE A 295 -6.39 31.44 -15.57
N ASP A 296 -6.02 32.65 -16.01
CA ASP A 296 -5.82 33.85 -15.21
C ASP A 296 -6.39 35.02 -16.01
N THR A 297 -7.65 35.34 -15.77
CA THR A 297 -8.38 36.35 -16.53
C THR A 297 -8.58 37.59 -15.68
N PRO A 298 -7.73 38.63 -15.85
CA PRO A 298 -7.96 39.91 -15.20
C PRO A 298 -9.12 40.65 -15.87
N ILE A 299 -9.97 41.26 -15.07
CA ILE A 299 -11.02 42.18 -15.49
C ILE A 299 -10.64 43.54 -14.92
N GLN A 300 -10.52 44.57 -15.75
CA GLN A 300 -10.29 45.93 -15.26
C GLN A 300 -11.13 46.90 -16.08
N HIS A 301 -11.87 47.75 -15.39
CA HIS A 301 -12.60 48.86 -15.97
C HIS A 301 -12.38 50.09 -15.10
N GLU A 302 -11.72 51.12 -15.65
CA GLU A 302 -11.45 52.39 -14.97
C GLU A 302 -12.07 53.54 -15.76
N VAL A 303 -12.79 54.41 -15.06
CA VAL A 303 -13.21 55.72 -15.55
C VAL A 303 -12.41 56.78 -14.81
N SER A 304 -11.68 57.61 -15.55
CA SER A 304 -10.90 58.71 -14.97
C SER A 304 -11.30 60.04 -15.60
N THR A 305 -11.35 61.08 -14.76
CA THR A 305 -11.57 62.46 -15.17
C THR A 305 -10.49 63.34 -14.56
N ARG A 306 -10.14 64.40 -15.28
CA ARG A 306 -9.15 65.39 -14.83
C ARG A 306 -9.81 66.76 -14.87
N PHE A 307 -9.65 67.52 -13.80
CA PHE A 307 -10.05 68.92 -13.75
C PHE A 307 -9.01 69.70 -12.95
N THR A 308 -8.98 71.01 -13.12
CA THR A 308 -8.05 71.89 -12.43
C THR A 308 -8.79 72.68 -11.36
N VAL A 309 -8.19 72.79 -10.17
CA VAL A 309 -8.64 73.69 -9.11
C VAL A 309 -7.55 74.76 -8.95
N GLY A 310 -7.70 75.87 -9.67
CA GLY A 310 -6.61 76.83 -9.83
C GLY A 310 -5.45 76.25 -10.67
N PRO A 311 -4.17 76.49 -10.33
CA PRO A 311 -3.02 75.97 -11.07
C PRO A 311 -2.71 74.49 -10.80
N ILE A 312 -3.54 73.83 -9.97
CA ILE A 312 -3.29 72.48 -9.47
C ILE A 312 -4.19 71.48 -10.23
N PRO A 313 -3.62 70.55 -11.01
CA PRO A 313 -4.40 69.52 -11.68
C PRO A 313 -4.79 68.42 -10.68
N VAL A 314 -6.08 68.08 -10.69
CA VAL A 314 -6.67 67.01 -9.89
C VAL A 314 -7.09 65.88 -10.82
N ARG A 315 -6.67 64.65 -10.50
CA ARG A 315 -7.10 63.43 -11.18
C ARG A 315 -8.05 62.67 -10.26
N LEU A 316 -9.26 62.45 -10.73
CA LEU A 316 -10.20 61.50 -10.15
C LEU A 316 -10.20 60.24 -11.01
N ALA A 317 -10.09 59.07 -10.38
CA ALA A 317 -10.27 57.80 -11.05
C ALA A 317 -11.10 56.87 -10.17
N ALA A 318 -12.13 56.28 -10.74
CA ALA A 318 -12.93 55.23 -10.11
C ALA A 318 -12.97 54.03 -11.04
N GLY A 319 -12.82 52.84 -10.49
CA GLY A 319 -12.77 51.63 -11.29
C GLY A 319 -13.17 50.40 -10.51
N ILE A 320 -13.46 49.35 -11.26
CA ILE A 320 -13.66 48.00 -10.77
C ILE A 320 -12.55 47.16 -11.39
N ARG A 321 -11.91 46.35 -10.57
CA ARG A 321 -10.97 45.34 -11.03
C ARG A 321 -11.35 44.00 -10.42
N GLY A 322 -11.02 42.93 -11.12
CA GLY A 322 -11.30 41.58 -10.68
C GLY A 322 -10.32 40.63 -11.30
N GLN A 323 -10.20 39.46 -10.69
CA GLN A 323 -9.31 38.42 -11.15
C GLN A 323 -10.00 37.08 -10.93
N ASN A 324 -9.94 36.24 -11.95
CA ASN A 324 -10.43 34.87 -11.88
C ASN A 324 -9.27 33.96 -12.26
N ILE A 325 -8.79 33.18 -11.30
CA ILE A 325 -7.65 32.27 -11.44
C ILE A 325 -8.14 30.87 -11.12
N MET A 326 -7.81 29.91 -11.98
CA MET A 326 -7.99 28.51 -11.65
C MET A 326 -6.70 27.75 -11.86
N ARG A 327 -6.26 27.07 -10.81
CA ARG A 327 -5.08 26.22 -10.81
C ARG A 327 -5.49 24.80 -10.57
N TRP A 328 -4.84 23.90 -11.27
CA TRP A 328 -5.03 22.49 -11.11
C TRP A 328 -3.67 21.84 -10.99
N GLY A 329 -3.58 20.82 -10.14
CA GLY A 329 -2.41 19.98 -10.07
C GLY A 329 -2.78 18.52 -9.83
N VAL A 330 -1.91 17.65 -10.30
CA VAL A 330 -1.99 16.22 -10.08
C VAL A 330 -0.62 15.66 -9.79
N GLU A 331 -0.61 14.67 -8.91
CA GLU A 331 0.50 13.80 -8.63
C GLU A 331 0.00 12.36 -8.78
N LEU A 332 0.52 11.68 -9.77
CA LEU A 332 0.20 10.30 -10.12
C LEU A 332 1.46 9.48 -9.91
N VAL A 333 1.39 8.49 -9.03
CA VAL A 333 2.43 7.50 -8.78
C VAL A 333 1.75 6.13 -8.87
N PRO A 334 2.45 5.02 -9.15
CA PRO A 334 1.79 3.72 -9.14
C PRO A 334 1.03 3.48 -7.83
N LEU A 335 -0.27 3.17 -7.95
CA LEU A 335 -1.20 2.95 -6.84
C LEU A 335 -1.44 4.18 -5.93
N GLN A 336 -1.04 5.37 -6.35
CA GLN A 336 -1.33 6.61 -5.63
C GLN A 336 -1.75 7.70 -6.61
N VAL A 337 -2.84 8.38 -6.31
CA VAL A 337 -3.26 9.58 -7.01
C VAL A 337 -3.56 10.65 -5.99
N GLN A 338 -3.03 11.83 -6.21
CA GLN A 338 -3.44 13.03 -5.52
C GLN A 338 -3.73 14.09 -6.57
N SER A 339 -4.86 14.76 -6.43
CA SER A 339 -5.26 15.85 -7.31
C SER A 339 -5.74 17.01 -6.46
N TYR A 340 -5.55 18.22 -6.95
CA TYR A 340 -6.14 19.39 -6.35
C TYR A 340 -6.59 20.39 -7.42
N LEU A 341 -7.62 21.14 -7.07
CA LEU A 341 -8.19 22.21 -7.84
C LEU A 341 -8.33 23.42 -6.92
N GLN A 342 -7.68 24.51 -7.27
CA GLN A 342 -7.79 25.78 -6.56
C GLN A 342 -8.45 26.80 -7.49
N HIS A 343 -9.50 27.43 -7.01
CA HIS A 343 -10.23 28.47 -7.72
C HIS A 343 -10.27 29.74 -6.88
N TYR A 344 -9.74 30.83 -7.45
CA TYR A 344 -9.82 32.15 -6.88
C TYR A 344 -10.65 33.05 -7.79
N ALA A 345 -11.68 33.68 -7.23
CA ALA A 345 -12.45 34.71 -7.91
C ALA A 345 -12.63 35.91 -6.97
N GLY A 346 -12.07 37.06 -7.37
CA GLY A 346 -12.16 38.30 -6.60
C GLY A 346 -12.59 39.47 -7.47
N ILE A 347 -13.40 40.36 -6.90
CA ILE A 347 -13.78 41.64 -7.50
C ILE A 347 -13.65 42.72 -6.42
N ASP A 348 -12.91 43.77 -6.74
CA ASP A 348 -12.77 44.95 -5.90
C ASP A 348 -13.02 46.24 -6.67
N ALA A 349 -13.59 47.21 -5.98
CA ALA A 349 -13.80 48.56 -6.46
C ALA A 349 -12.77 49.49 -5.83
N TYR A 350 -12.30 50.49 -6.58
CA TYR A 350 -11.45 51.53 -6.05
C TYR A 350 -11.89 52.90 -6.54
N ALA A 351 -11.65 53.89 -5.71
CA ALA A 351 -11.77 55.30 -6.07
C ALA A 351 -10.51 56.02 -5.58
N SER A 352 -9.94 56.88 -6.40
CA SER A 352 -8.76 57.66 -6.08
C SER A 352 -8.93 59.10 -6.51
N ALA A 353 -8.47 59.99 -5.64
CA ALA A 353 -8.34 61.41 -5.91
C ALA A 353 -6.89 61.79 -5.65
N ALA A 354 -6.19 62.25 -6.67
CA ALA A 354 -4.78 62.62 -6.57
C ALA A 354 -4.57 64.02 -7.13
N VAL A 355 -3.70 64.76 -6.46
CA VAL A 355 -3.15 66.03 -6.92
C VAL A 355 -1.75 65.77 -7.42
N ASP A 356 -1.50 66.11 -8.68
CA ASP A 356 -0.20 65.92 -9.32
C ASP A 356 0.49 67.27 -9.49
N ILE A 357 1.64 67.47 -8.87
CA ILE A 357 2.54 68.61 -9.12
C ILE A 357 3.80 68.03 -9.79
N TYR A 358 4.46 68.78 -10.67
CA TYR A 358 5.57 68.32 -11.52
C TYR A 358 6.63 67.44 -10.84
N VAL A 359 6.87 67.61 -9.54
CA VAL A 359 7.92 66.91 -8.77
C VAL A 359 7.37 66.04 -7.63
N ALA A 360 6.10 66.19 -7.26
CA ALA A 360 5.47 65.48 -6.16
C ALA A 360 3.94 65.48 -6.29
N GLY A 361 3.29 64.46 -5.75
CA GLY A 361 1.83 64.41 -5.68
C GLY A 361 1.36 63.86 -4.35
N ALA A 362 0.12 64.17 -4.01
CA ALA A 362 -0.54 63.65 -2.84
C ALA A 362 -1.98 63.26 -3.20
N GLY A 363 -2.49 62.19 -2.62
CA GLY A 363 -3.83 61.72 -2.92
C GLY A 363 -4.40 60.83 -1.84
N VAL A 364 -5.68 60.54 -2.01
CA VAL A 364 -6.43 59.58 -1.21
C VAL A 364 -6.92 58.50 -2.15
N VAL A 365 -6.77 57.24 -1.75
CA VAL A 365 -7.31 56.08 -2.43
C VAL A 365 -8.19 55.30 -1.47
N GLY A 366 -9.45 55.12 -1.83
CA GLY A 366 -10.36 54.18 -1.20
C GLY A 366 -10.38 52.89 -2.02
N ARG A 367 -10.27 51.75 -1.35
CA ARG A 367 -10.45 50.43 -1.96
C ARG A 367 -11.51 49.66 -1.18
N LEU A 368 -12.31 48.89 -1.90
CA LEU A 368 -13.34 48.03 -1.34
C LEU A 368 -13.35 46.72 -2.13
N LEU A 369 -12.83 45.65 -1.53
CA LEU A 369 -13.08 44.29 -1.96
C LEU A 369 -14.58 44.02 -1.81
N LEU A 370 -15.28 43.82 -2.92
CA LEU A 370 -16.69 43.50 -2.90
C LEU A 370 -16.87 42.05 -2.45
N VAL A 371 -16.16 41.15 -3.14
CA VAL A 371 -16.15 39.71 -2.85
C VAL A 371 -14.85 39.11 -3.34
N GLY A 372 -14.26 38.23 -2.55
CA GLY A 372 -13.12 37.39 -2.86
C GLY A 372 -13.39 35.99 -2.34
N ILE A 373 -13.40 35.01 -3.23
CA ILE A 373 -13.60 33.60 -2.90
C ILE A 373 -12.33 32.86 -3.32
N ASP A 374 -11.69 32.20 -2.37
CA ASP A 374 -10.62 31.23 -2.64
C ASP A 374 -11.11 29.86 -2.19
N THR A 375 -11.32 28.95 -3.14
CA THR A 375 -11.78 27.60 -2.89
C THR A 375 -10.71 26.62 -3.31
N ARG A 376 -10.29 25.77 -2.38
CA ARG A 376 -9.32 24.70 -2.63
C ARG A 376 -9.96 23.36 -2.34
N VAL A 377 -10.03 22.54 -3.38
CA VAL A 377 -10.42 21.14 -3.30
C VAL A 377 -9.17 20.31 -3.55
N SER A 378 -8.91 19.36 -2.68
CA SER A 378 -7.85 18.38 -2.84
C SER A 378 -8.39 17.02 -2.50
N ALA A 379 -7.90 16.01 -3.20
CA ALA A 379 -8.27 14.66 -2.88
C ALA A 379 -7.24 13.67 -3.40
N GLY A 380 -7.15 12.54 -2.72
CA GLY A 380 -6.22 11.51 -3.09
C GLY A 380 -6.70 10.13 -2.68
N GLY A 381 -6.25 9.15 -3.46
CA GLY A 381 -6.35 7.73 -3.15
C GLY A 381 -4.96 7.14 -3.11
N PHE A 382 -4.63 6.45 -2.03
CA PHE A 382 -3.30 5.92 -1.77
C PHE A 382 -3.41 4.44 -1.42
N VAL A 383 -2.52 3.63 -1.99
CA VAL A 383 -2.20 2.31 -1.43
C VAL A 383 -0.92 2.46 -0.61
N GLU A 384 -1.05 2.35 0.71
CA GLU A 384 0.07 2.42 1.66
C GLU A 384 0.51 1.01 2.07
N PHE A 385 1.83 0.78 2.16
CA PHE A 385 2.42 -0.51 2.55
C PHE A 385 3.27 -0.39 3.83
N ASN A 386 2.87 0.44 4.79
CA ASN A 386 3.69 0.77 5.96
C ASN A 386 3.83 -0.39 6.97
N ASP A 387 2.90 -1.37 6.99
CA ASP A 387 2.98 -2.62 7.77
C ASP A 387 1.95 -3.67 7.28
N VAL A 388 0.76 -3.19 6.88
CA VAL A 388 -0.30 -3.92 6.20
C VAL A 388 -0.81 -3.08 5.02
N PRO A 389 -1.15 -3.70 3.87
CA PRO A 389 -1.64 -2.96 2.70
C PRO A 389 -2.92 -2.23 3.06
N ALA A 390 -2.89 -0.91 3.03
CA ALA A 390 -4.03 -0.06 3.36
C ALA A 390 -4.46 0.76 2.15
N LEU A 391 -5.76 0.77 1.88
CA LEU A 391 -6.38 1.71 0.95
C LEU A 391 -6.79 2.94 1.74
N LYS A 392 -6.16 4.07 1.45
CA LYS A 392 -6.44 5.35 2.10
C LYS A 392 -7.05 6.31 1.08
N LEU A 393 -8.06 7.04 1.51
CA LEU A 393 -8.76 8.04 0.73
C LEU A 393 -8.85 9.31 1.54
N GLU A 394 -8.53 10.41 0.88
CA GLU A 394 -8.57 11.75 1.47
C GLU A 394 -9.31 12.68 0.52
N LEU A 395 -10.16 13.51 1.10
CA LEU A 395 -11.05 14.43 0.41
C LEU A 395 -11.14 15.66 1.31
N LEU A 396 -10.51 16.75 0.88
CA LEU A 396 -10.46 17.99 1.64
C LEU A 396 -10.85 19.16 0.74
N GLY A 397 -11.93 19.82 1.10
CA GLY A 397 -12.46 21.01 0.45
C GLY A 397 -12.50 22.15 1.46
N THR A 398 -11.81 23.23 1.17
CA THR A 398 -11.79 24.44 2.01
C THR A 398 -12.16 25.64 1.17
N THR A 399 -12.87 26.60 1.76
CA THR A 399 -13.22 27.85 1.12
C THR A 399 -13.00 29.02 2.06
N GLN A 400 -12.46 30.10 1.53
CA GLN A 400 -12.29 31.37 2.21
C GLN A 400 -13.06 32.42 1.43
N LEU A 401 -14.08 32.98 2.07
CA LEU A 401 -14.87 34.08 1.54
C LEU A 401 -14.51 35.35 2.30
N ASN A 402 -13.94 36.31 1.59
CA ASN A 402 -13.70 37.67 2.05
C ASN A 402 -14.68 38.61 1.33
N ALA A 403 -15.45 39.39 2.06
CA ALA A 403 -16.43 40.30 1.47
C ALA A 403 -16.41 41.66 2.17
N LEU A 404 -16.61 42.71 1.39
CA LEU A 404 -16.73 44.10 1.87
C LEU A 404 -15.53 44.58 2.70
N GLN A 405 -14.32 44.05 2.46
CA GLN A 405 -13.10 44.53 3.10
C GLN A 405 -12.62 45.80 2.39
N GLY A 406 -12.29 46.85 3.13
CA GLY A 406 -11.88 48.11 2.50
C GLY A 406 -10.93 48.93 3.34
N ASP A 407 -10.20 49.80 2.66
CA ASP A 407 -9.26 50.73 3.28
C ASP A 407 -9.24 52.06 2.55
N ILE A 408 -9.04 53.13 3.31
CA ILE A 408 -8.81 54.47 2.80
C ILE A 408 -7.38 54.83 3.16
N ARG A 409 -6.53 54.96 2.14
CA ARG A 409 -5.12 55.32 2.31
C ARG A 409 -4.86 56.69 1.74
N LEU A 410 -4.14 57.50 2.52
CA LEU A 410 -3.53 58.73 2.04
C LEU A 410 -2.12 58.39 1.58
N PHE A 411 -1.77 58.79 0.37
CA PHE A 411 -0.44 58.56 -0.19
C PHE A 411 0.17 59.89 -0.65
N VAL A 412 1.48 60.00 -0.48
CA VAL A 412 2.30 61.09 -0.98
C VAL A 412 3.44 60.46 -1.76
N TYR A 413 3.69 60.94 -2.96
CA TYR A 413 4.79 60.46 -3.77
C TYR A 413 5.65 61.63 -4.26
N ALA A 414 6.95 61.40 -4.38
CA ALA A 414 7.89 62.37 -4.90
C ALA A 414 8.86 61.71 -5.88
N TYR A 415 9.24 62.45 -6.90
CA TYR A 415 10.24 62.07 -7.89
C TYR A 415 11.61 62.50 -7.40
N LEU A 416 12.41 61.55 -6.90
CA LEU A 416 13.74 61.83 -6.35
C LEU A 416 14.83 61.45 -7.34
N PRO A 417 15.94 62.23 -7.42
CA PRO A 417 17.06 61.86 -8.25
C PRO A 417 17.68 60.53 -7.78
N SER A 418 17.84 59.57 -8.69
CA SER A 418 18.41 58.25 -8.41
C SER A 418 19.77 58.10 -9.10
N TRP A 419 20.78 57.64 -8.37
CA TRP A 419 22.14 57.37 -8.89
C TRP A 419 22.27 56.01 -9.60
N LYS A 420 21.16 55.30 -9.84
CA LYS A 420 21.17 54.04 -10.60
C LYS A 420 21.31 54.34 -12.10
N PHE A 421 22.55 54.47 -12.57
CA PHE A 421 22.95 54.79 -13.96
C PHE A 421 22.20 53.99 -15.05
N TRP A 422 21.70 52.80 -14.74
CA TRP A 422 21.05 51.90 -15.71
C TRP A 422 19.50 51.92 -15.70
N LYS A 423 18.83 52.66 -14.82
CA LYS A 423 17.34 52.65 -14.70
C LYS A 423 16.65 54.03 -14.77
N GLY A 424 17.38 55.08 -15.15
CA GLY A 424 16.87 56.45 -15.29
C GLY A 424 17.22 57.35 -14.10
N PHE A 425 17.26 58.67 -14.33
CA PHE A 425 17.72 59.68 -13.35
C PHE A 425 16.72 59.98 -12.23
N VAL A 426 15.50 59.41 -12.26
CA VAL A 426 14.41 59.78 -11.35
C VAL A 426 13.67 58.52 -10.88
N GLU A 427 13.57 58.33 -9.56
CA GLU A 427 12.86 57.22 -8.92
C GLU A 427 11.66 57.78 -8.14
N ARG A 428 10.46 57.22 -8.39
CA ARG A 428 9.25 57.59 -7.65
C ARG A 428 9.28 56.90 -6.28
N LYS A 429 9.45 57.66 -5.20
CA LYS A 429 9.19 57.18 -3.83
C LYS A 429 7.76 57.49 -3.44
N GLU A 430 7.09 56.52 -2.85
CA GLU A 430 5.72 56.63 -2.34
C GLU A 430 5.72 56.33 -0.83
N TRP A 431 5.12 57.22 -0.06
CA TRP A 431 4.81 57.04 1.36
C TRP A 431 3.30 57.00 1.49
N SER A 432 2.77 56.09 2.31
CA SER A 432 1.33 56.01 2.53
C SER A 432 1.00 55.76 4.00
N THR A 433 -0.15 56.27 4.43
CA THR A 433 -0.73 56.01 5.74
C THR A 433 -2.20 55.62 5.58
N SER A 434 -2.66 54.64 6.36
CA SER A 434 -4.06 54.24 6.37
C SER A 434 -4.84 55.17 7.29
N LEU A 435 -5.83 55.87 6.74
CA LEU A 435 -6.74 56.72 7.51
C LEU A 435 -7.84 55.90 8.18
N TRP A 436 -8.30 54.86 7.48
CA TRP A 436 -9.34 53.98 7.95
C TRP A 436 -9.24 52.63 7.26
N SER A 437 -9.55 51.57 7.99
CA SER A 437 -9.60 50.21 7.47
C SER A 437 -10.76 49.47 8.10
N TYR A 438 -11.47 48.73 7.27
CA TYR A 438 -12.50 47.80 7.68
C TYR A 438 -12.14 46.41 7.17
N ASN A 439 -12.03 45.47 8.11
CA ASN A 439 -11.56 44.11 7.81
C ASN A 439 -12.56 43.29 7.00
N GLY A 440 -13.79 43.79 6.80
CA GLY A 440 -14.82 43.07 6.07
C GLY A 440 -15.37 41.86 6.84
N TYR A 441 -16.11 41.05 6.11
CA TYR A 441 -16.56 39.74 6.56
C TYR A 441 -15.57 38.69 6.04
N GLN A 442 -15.07 37.85 6.94
CA GLN A 442 -14.20 36.74 6.60
C GLN A 442 -14.87 35.46 7.08
N VAL A 443 -15.16 34.56 6.16
CA VAL A 443 -15.75 33.26 6.44
C VAL A 443 -14.81 32.20 5.91
N ASN A 444 -14.20 31.46 6.83
CA ASN A 444 -13.45 30.26 6.51
C ASN A 444 -14.37 29.08 6.77
N ALA A 445 -14.66 28.29 5.75
CA ALA A 445 -15.51 27.12 5.85
C ALA A 445 -14.82 25.90 5.24
N THR A 446 -15.01 24.77 5.89
CA THR A 446 -14.70 23.46 5.32
C THR A 446 -15.92 23.01 4.52
N ILE A 447 -15.74 22.76 3.22
CA ILE A 447 -16.79 22.27 2.33
C ILE A 447 -17.00 20.77 2.55
N PHE A 448 -15.89 20.03 2.62
CA PHE A 448 -15.85 18.63 3.01
C PHE A 448 -14.50 18.33 3.63
N ASP A 449 -14.48 17.58 4.72
CA ASP A 449 -13.28 16.95 5.25
C ASP A 449 -13.61 15.48 5.44
N TYR A 450 -13.11 14.61 4.57
CA TYR A 450 -13.37 13.18 4.61
C TYR A 450 -12.07 12.42 4.45
N SER A 451 -11.82 11.52 5.38
CA SER A 451 -10.74 10.56 5.27
C SER A 451 -11.26 9.17 5.59
N ALA A 452 -10.94 8.21 4.74
CA ALA A 452 -11.22 6.80 5.00
C ALA A 452 -9.97 5.95 4.80
N LYS A 453 -9.79 4.98 5.67
CA LYS A 453 -8.71 4.02 5.63
C LYS A 453 -9.28 2.63 5.79
N LEU A 454 -9.13 1.81 4.76
CA LEU A 454 -9.45 0.40 4.75
C LEU A 454 -8.15 -0.39 4.87
N THR A 455 -7.98 -1.08 5.98
CA THR A 455 -6.90 -2.04 6.23
C THR A 455 -7.48 -3.46 6.22
N PRO A 456 -6.63 -4.50 6.19
CA PRO A 456 -7.09 -5.88 6.38
C PRO A 456 -7.72 -6.09 7.76
N THR A 457 -7.39 -5.24 8.72
CA THR A 457 -7.82 -5.32 10.13
C THR A 457 -9.02 -4.42 10.45
N GLY A 458 -9.47 -3.57 9.54
CA GLY A 458 -10.37 -2.48 9.93
C GLY A 458 -10.77 -1.54 8.81
N PHE A 459 -11.98 -1.00 8.93
CA PHE A 459 -12.35 0.23 8.24
C PHE A 459 -12.43 1.35 9.26
N SER A 460 -11.75 2.46 8.98
CA SER A 460 -11.87 3.67 9.77
C SER A 460 -12.16 4.83 8.85
N ALA A 461 -13.17 5.63 9.19
CA ALA A 461 -13.46 6.87 8.50
C ALA A 461 -13.58 8.02 9.51
N LYS A 462 -13.20 9.21 9.08
CA LYS A 462 -13.22 10.44 9.90
C LYS A 462 -13.71 11.62 9.04
N GLY A 463 -14.29 12.60 9.72
CA GLY A 463 -14.77 13.85 9.12
C GLY A 463 -16.27 13.82 8.78
N ASP A 464 -16.65 14.37 7.63
CA ASP A 464 -18.02 14.48 7.11
C ASP A 464 -18.54 13.12 6.59
N LEU A 465 -18.81 12.24 7.55
CA LEU A 465 -19.38 10.91 7.33
C LEU A 465 -20.87 11.05 6.98
N SER A 466 -21.31 10.43 5.88
CA SER A 466 -22.72 10.26 5.61
C SER A 466 -23.32 9.09 6.43
N VAL A 467 -24.65 8.99 6.46
CA VAL A 467 -25.34 7.88 7.13
C VAL A 467 -24.92 6.54 6.52
N GLU A 468 -24.71 6.51 5.20
CA GLU A 468 -24.20 5.36 4.47
C GLU A 468 -22.77 5.01 4.88
N ASP A 469 -21.90 6.01 5.09
CA ASP A 469 -20.52 5.81 5.54
C ASP A 469 -20.48 5.16 6.94
N VAL A 470 -21.36 5.59 7.85
CA VAL A 470 -21.49 5.01 9.20
C VAL A 470 -22.07 3.59 9.15
N GLN A 471 -23.04 3.33 8.29
CA GLN A 471 -23.60 1.97 8.11
C GLN A 471 -22.57 1.01 7.52
N GLU A 472 -21.77 1.46 6.55
CA GLU A 472 -20.68 0.68 5.96
C GLU A 472 -19.60 0.38 7.00
N GLN A 473 -19.22 1.39 7.81
CA GLN A 473 -18.31 1.18 8.94
C GLN A 473 -18.86 0.16 9.93
N LEU A 474 -20.12 0.30 10.36
CA LEU A 474 -20.74 -0.64 11.31
C LEU A 474 -20.84 -2.05 10.74
N ALA A 475 -21.14 -2.21 9.45
CA ALA A 475 -21.23 -3.50 8.77
C ALA A 475 -19.85 -4.19 8.64
N ILE A 476 -18.78 -3.42 8.45
CA ILE A 476 -17.41 -3.93 8.42
C ILE A 476 -16.93 -4.24 9.85
N ASP A 477 -17.16 -3.34 10.80
CA ASP A 477 -16.78 -3.51 12.22
C ASP A 477 -17.53 -4.67 12.89
N THR A 478 -18.80 -4.93 12.54
CA THR A 478 -19.53 -6.10 13.06
C THR A 478 -18.96 -7.42 12.53
N LYS A 479 -18.43 -7.42 11.30
CA LYS A 479 -17.70 -8.59 10.79
C LYS A 479 -16.39 -8.80 11.53
N LEU A 480 -15.65 -7.72 11.81
CA LEU A 480 -14.34 -7.78 12.49
C LEU A 480 -14.40 -8.07 13.99
N LYS A 481 -15.32 -7.44 14.73
CA LYS A 481 -15.52 -7.72 16.18
C LYS A 481 -15.94 -9.16 16.46
N ARG A 482 -16.54 -9.82 15.47
CA ARG A 482 -16.85 -11.26 15.54
C ARG A 482 -15.57 -12.10 15.50
N GLU A 483 -14.55 -11.67 14.77
CA GLU A 483 -13.27 -12.39 14.63
C GLU A 483 -12.37 -12.23 15.86
N GLU A 484 -12.23 -11.02 16.43
CA GLU A 484 -11.41 -10.80 17.63
C GLU A 484 -11.90 -11.59 18.86
N LYS A 485 -13.23 -11.71 19.02
CA LYS A 485 -13.83 -12.45 20.14
C LYS A 485 -13.60 -13.96 20.05
N ILE A 486 -13.38 -14.48 18.84
CA ILE A 486 -13.06 -15.89 18.58
C ILE A 486 -11.59 -16.18 18.90
N ASN A 487 -10.67 -15.29 18.53
CA ASN A 487 -9.23 -15.43 18.80
C ASN A 487 -8.91 -15.43 20.30
N LYS A 488 -9.62 -14.61 21.10
CA LYS A 488 -9.44 -14.61 22.57
C LYS A 488 -9.83 -15.94 23.21
N LEU A 489 -10.90 -16.57 22.70
CA LEU A 489 -11.37 -17.87 23.18
C LEU A 489 -10.37 -18.99 22.81
N GLU A 490 -9.74 -18.90 21.64
CA GLU A 490 -8.73 -19.85 21.15
C GLU A 490 -7.48 -19.87 22.04
N PHE A 491 -7.00 -18.70 22.48
CA PHE A 491 -5.86 -18.61 23.40
C PHE A 491 -6.15 -19.24 24.77
N GLU A 492 -7.36 -19.03 25.31
CA GLU A 492 -7.79 -19.66 26.57
C GLU A 492 -7.89 -21.19 26.46
N VAL A 493 -8.25 -21.71 25.29
CA VAL A 493 -8.37 -23.16 25.03
C VAL A 493 -7.00 -23.81 24.81
N LEU A 494 -6.06 -23.16 24.10
CA LEU A 494 -4.70 -23.67 23.90
C LEU A 494 -3.95 -23.82 25.23
N ASN A 495 -4.11 -22.84 26.14
CA ASN A 495 -3.55 -22.94 27.50
C ASN A 495 -4.12 -24.16 28.24
N ARG A 496 -5.42 -24.40 28.14
CA ARG A 496 -6.08 -25.54 28.81
C ARG A 496 -5.69 -26.89 28.21
N ILE A 497 -5.45 -26.97 26.90
CA ILE A 497 -4.93 -28.17 26.24
C ILE A 497 -3.49 -28.45 26.67
N SER A 498 -2.64 -27.42 26.78
CA SER A 498 -1.28 -27.57 27.30
C SER A 498 -1.28 -28.10 28.73
N GLU A 499 -2.13 -27.53 29.60
CA GLU A 499 -2.32 -28.02 30.98
C GLU A 499 -2.75 -29.49 31.03
N THR A 500 -3.64 -29.90 30.13
CA THR A 500 -4.17 -31.28 30.07
C THR A 500 -3.15 -32.27 29.51
N MET A 501 -2.40 -31.90 28.46
CA MET A 501 -1.35 -32.77 27.90
C MET A 501 -0.18 -32.95 28.86
N ASN A 502 0.14 -31.91 29.64
CA ASN A 502 1.10 -32.02 30.72
C ASN A 502 0.60 -32.96 31.83
N SER A 503 -0.71 -32.98 32.14
CA SER A 503 -1.26 -33.94 33.11
C SER A 503 -1.22 -35.39 32.61
N ILE A 504 -1.51 -35.62 31.33
CA ILE A 504 -1.47 -36.95 30.71
C ILE A 504 -0.04 -37.47 30.59
N ALA A 505 0.92 -36.62 30.21
CA ALA A 505 2.33 -36.99 30.17
C ALA A 505 2.84 -37.42 31.56
N ASN A 506 2.42 -36.70 32.61
CA ASN A 506 2.73 -37.05 33.99
C ASN A 506 2.10 -38.39 34.42
N ASP A 507 0.87 -38.69 33.97
CA ASP A 507 0.19 -39.97 34.24
C ASP A 507 0.79 -41.17 33.47
N LEU A 508 1.28 -40.95 32.25
CA LEU A 508 1.95 -41.99 31.45
C LEU A 508 3.33 -42.35 32.00
N HIS A 509 4.00 -41.41 32.67
CA HIS A 509 5.22 -41.67 33.42
C HIS A 509 4.99 -42.22 34.82
N SER A 510 3.74 -42.45 35.23
CA SER A 510 3.43 -43.06 36.52
C SER A 510 3.78 -44.55 36.55
N GLU A 511 4.22 -45.01 37.72
CA GLU A 511 4.75 -46.35 37.96
C GLU A 511 3.74 -47.48 37.66
N SER A 512 2.43 -47.19 37.65
CA SER A 512 1.40 -48.20 37.36
C SER A 512 1.32 -48.59 35.89
N ASN A 513 1.57 -47.64 34.96
CA ASN A 513 1.42 -47.87 33.52
C ASN A 513 2.62 -48.62 32.91
N LEU A 514 3.82 -48.45 33.47
CA LEU A 514 5.01 -49.22 33.08
C LEU A 514 4.89 -50.73 33.38
N ASN A 515 4.03 -51.12 34.32
CA ASN A 515 3.78 -52.52 34.65
C ASN A 515 2.79 -53.21 33.68
N LEU A 516 1.89 -52.45 33.05
CA LEU A 516 0.94 -52.96 32.06
C LEU A 516 1.63 -53.32 30.73
N ILE A 517 2.57 -52.51 30.27
CA ILE A 517 3.35 -52.75 29.03
C ILE A 517 4.22 -54.02 29.13
N LYS A 518 4.69 -54.38 30.33
CA LYS A 518 5.43 -55.62 30.56
C LYS A 518 4.57 -56.88 30.40
N SER A 519 3.25 -56.79 30.61
CA SER A 519 2.33 -57.94 30.53
C SER A 519 2.00 -58.36 29.09
N GLU A 520 2.11 -57.45 28.11
CA GLU A 520 1.85 -57.71 26.69
C GLU A 520 2.93 -58.63 26.07
N SER A 521 4.18 -58.50 26.54
CA SER A 521 5.30 -59.35 26.12
C SER A 521 5.15 -60.84 26.51
N LEU A 522 4.37 -61.13 27.57
CA LEU A 522 4.09 -62.48 28.04
C LEU A 522 3.03 -63.19 27.18
N VAL A 523 2.06 -62.44 26.63
CA VAL A 523 1.01 -62.98 25.76
C VAL A 523 1.60 -63.39 24.41
N GLN A 524 2.50 -62.58 23.85
CA GLN A 524 3.20 -62.90 22.60
C GLN A 524 4.03 -64.18 22.72
N LYS A 525 4.74 -64.34 23.85
CA LYS A 525 5.60 -65.50 24.11
C LYS A 525 4.81 -66.82 24.25
N ASN A 526 3.60 -66.76 24.80
CA ASN A 526 2.71 -67.93 24.90
C ASN A 526 2.10 -68.33 23.55
N SER A 527 1.83 -67.36 22.68
CA SER A 527 1.38 -67.62 21.29
C SER A 527 2.44 -68.39 20.49
N ASP A 528 3.72 -68.02 20.63
CA ASP A 528 4.81 -68.67 19.90
C ASP A 528 5.05 -70.13 20.34
N ILE A 529 4.89 -70.41 21.64
CA ILE A 529 5.03 -71.77 22.20
C ILE A 529 3.90 -72.68 21.69
N LEU A 530 2.66 -72.18 21.61
CA LEU A 530 1.54 -72.93 21.06
C LEU A 530 1.75 -73.28 19.58
N ASN A 531 2.24 -72.33 18.78
CA ASN A 531 2.53 -72.55 17.36
C ASN A 531 3.64 -73.60 17.14
N GLN A 532 4.67 -73.62 18.00
CA GLN A 532 5.69 -74.67 17.96
C GLN A 532 5.12 -76.05 18.30
N ALA A 533 4.23 -76.15 19.30
CA ALA A 533 3.60 -77.42 19.68
C ALA A 533 2.72 -77.97 18.54
N PHE A 534 1.95 -77.10 17.87
CA PHE A 534 1.14 -77.50 16.72
C PHE A 534 1.99 -77.98 15.54
N ASN A 535 3.08 -77.27 15.21
CA ASN A 535 3.98 -77.70 14.14
C ASN A 535 4.69 -79.03 14.46
N GLY A 536 5.03 -79.27 15.73
CA GLY A 536 5.54 -80.57 16.18
C GLY A 536 4.53 -81.69 15.96
N TYR A 537 3.25 -81.45 16.29
CA TYR A 537 2.17 -82.41 16.10
C TYR A 537 1.90 -82.73 14.62
N TYR A 538 1.91 -81.70 13.75
CA TYR A 538 1.78 -81.87 12.30
C TYR A 538 2.92 -82.70 11.70
N ASN A 539 4.17 -82.49 12.15
CA ASN A 539 5.30 -83.27 11.67
C ASN A 539 5.26 -84.74 12.13
N ILE A 540 4.70 -85.02 13.30
CA ILE A 540 4.50 -86.40 13.77
C ILE A 540 3.40 -87.07 12.93
N LEU A 541 2.29 -86.38 12.67
CA LEU A 541 1.22 -86.86 11.80
C LEU A 541 1.70 -87.12 10.37
N ALA A 542 2.51 -86.23 9.80
CA ALA A 542 3.10 -86.42 8.48
C ALA A 542 3.99 -87.67 8.41
N LYS A 543 4.79 -87.94 9.46
CA LYS A 543 5.61 -89.15 9.56
C LYS A 543 4.80 -90.45 9.71
N TRP A 544 3.58 -90.37 10.21
CA TRP A 544 2.67 -91.53 10.27
C TRP A 544 2.04 -91.80 8.91
N ILE A 545 1.70 -90.75 8.16
CA ILE A 545 1.12 -90.85 6.80
C ILE A 545 2.12 -91.41 5.78
N GLU A 546 3.43 -91.22 5.96
CA GLU A 546 4.47 -91.77 5.07
C GLU A 546 4.85 -93.24 5.36
N LYS A 547 4.30 -93.86 6.41
CA LYS A 547 4.63 -95.24 6.83
C LYS A 547 3.54 -96.27 6.58
N ASP A 548 2.39 -95.85 6.06
CA ASP A 548 1.39 -96.69 5.39
C ASP A 548 1.53 -96.52 3.86
#